data_AF-A0A258LCQ8-F1
#
_entry.id   AF-A0A258LCQ8-F1
#
_cell.length_a   1.000
_cell.length_b   1.000
_cell.length_c   1.000
_cell.angle_alpha   90.00
_cell.angle_beta   90.00
_cell.angle_gamma   90.00
#
_symmetry.space_group_name_H-M   'P 1'
#
loop_
_entity.id
_entity.type
_entity.pdbx_description
1 polymer ?
#
loop_
_entity_poly.entity_id
_entity_poly.type
_entity_poly.pdbx_seq_one_letter_code
_entity_poly.pdbx_strand_id
1 'polypeptide(L)' 'MDVFDEELLRFWKIAGQFQLKYIMIGGVATNLHGYQRTTEDIDLWIEDTKSNKEVLRKVFHE' A
#
# COMPACT_ATOMS: atom_id res chain seq x y z
N MET A 1 12.31 6.33 -4.75
CA MET A 1 10.87 6.21 -5.08
C MET A 1 10.20 7.54 -4.85
N ASP A 2 9.40 8.02 -5.82
CA ASP A 2 8.57 9.21 -5.64
C ASP A 2 7.25 8.80 -4.96
N VAL A 3 7.01 9.28 -3.73
CA VAL A 3 5.78 8.97 -2.98
C VAL A 3 4.55 9.68 -3.55
N PHE A 4 4.75 10.68 -4.41
CA PHE A 4 3.71 11.41 -5.11
C PHE A 4 3.46 10.87 -6.53
N ASP A 5 4.08 9.73 -6.87
CA ASP A 5 3.82 9.04 -8.12
C ASP A 5 2.31 8.76 -8.30
N GLU A 6 1.78 9.08 -9.49
CA GLU A 6 0.35 9.03 -9.76
C GLU A 6 -0.23 7.61 -9.66
N GLU A 7 0.54 6.58 -10.02
CA GLU A 7 0.10 5.19 -9.90
C GLU A 7 0.02 4.77 -8.44
N LEU A 8 0.97 5.20 -7.61
CA LEU A 8 0.91 4.96 -6.17
C LEU A 8 -0.29 5.66 -5.53
N LEU A 9 -0.53 6.93 -5.85
CA LEU A 9 -1.70 7.67 -5.36
C LEU A 9 -3.02 7.02 -5.83
N ARG A 10 -3.06 6.53 -7.07
CA ARG A 10 -4.20 5.77 -7.60
C ARG A 10 -4.41 4.47 -6.83
N PHE A 11 -3.35 3.71 -6.55
CA PHE A 11 -3.41 2.49 -5.74
C PHE A 11 -4.03 2.77 -4.37
N TRP A 12 -3.56 3.79 -3.64
CA TRP A 12 -4.10 4.12 -2.31
C TRP A 12 -5.59 4.48 -2.35
N LYS A 13 -6.00 5.22 -3.38
CA LYS A 13 -7.41 5.57 -3.60
C LYS A 13 -8.27 4.33 -3.82
N ILE A 14 -7.86 3.43 -4.71
CA ILE A 14 -8.59 2.20 -5.02
C ILE A 14 -8.60 1.26 -3.80
N ALA A 15 -7.47 1.07 -3.13
CA ALA A 15 -7.37 0.27 -1.90
C ALA A 15 -8.34 0.77 -0.82
N GLY A 16 -8.45 2.10 -0.65
CA GLY A 16 -9.42 2.72 0.26
C GLY A 16 -10.88 2.50 -0.17
N GLN A 17 -11.20 2.63 -1.45
CA GLN A 17 -12.55 2.39 -1.99
C GLN A 17 -13.02 0.95 -1.79
N PHE A 18 -12.13 -0.01 -2.00
CA PHE A 18 -12.40 -1.44 -1.78
C PHE A 18 -12.29 -1.88 -0.32
N GLN A 19 -11.98 -0.96 0.59
CA GLN A 19 -11.80 -1.23 2.02
C GLN A 19 -10.76 -2.32 2.32
N LEU A 20 -9.68 -2.36 1.55
CA LEU A 20 -8.57 -3.28 1.77
C LEU A 20 -8.02 -3.09 3.19
N LYS A 21 -7.89 -4.19 3.95
CA LYS A 21 -7.33 -4.18 5.30
C LYS A 21 -5.82 -4.39 5.20
N TYR A 22 -5.07 -3.32 5.39
CA TYR A 22 -3.60 -3.34 5.33
C TYR A 22 -2.98 -2.35 6.30
N ILE A 23 -1.69 -2.55 6.56
CA ILE A 23 -0.80 -1.63 7.24
C ILE A 23 0.39 -1.41 6.31
N MET A 24 0.76 -0.15 6.06
CA MET A 24 2.01 0.18 5.37
C MET A 24 3.18 -0.07 6.32
N ILE A 25 4.16 -0.84 5.84
CA ILE A 25 5.38 -1.14 6.60
C ILE A 25 6.61 -0.82 5.74
N GLY A 26 7.81 -1.16 6.22
CA GLY A 26 9.04 -1.02 5.44
C GLY A 26 9.55 0.41 5.30
N GLY A 27 10.37 0.64 4.26
CA GLY A 27 11.14 1.87 4.10
C GLY A 27 10.28 3.13 3.90
N VAL A 28 9.13 3.01 3.23
CA VAL A 28 8.21 4.14 3.05
C VAL A 28 7.56 4.52 4.39
N ALA A 29 7.13 3.55 5.20
CA ALA A 29 6.59 3.82 6.53
C ALA A 29 7.63 4.53 7.42
N THR A 30 8.90 4.08 7.41
CA THR A 30 9.96 4.75 8.19
C THR A 30 10.18 6.19 7.74
N ASN A 31 10.15 6.45 6.42
CA ASN A 31 10.31 7.77 5.85
C ASN A 31 9.19 8.73 6.28
N LEU A 32 7.94 8.26 6.29
CA LEU A 32 6.77 9.03 6.74
C LEU A 32 6.82 9.35 8.25
N HIS A 33 7.56 8.57 9.04
CA HIS A 33 7.75 8.78 10.48
C HIS A 33 9.08 9.46 10.84
N GLY A 34 9.74 10.09 9.87
CA GLY A 34 10.89 10.97 10.12
C GLY A 34 12.26 10.26 10.15
N TYR A 35 12.31 8.96 9.84
CA TYR A 35 13.58 8.25 9.64
C TYR A 35 13.84 8.04 8.15
N GLN A 36 14.76 8.85 7.59
CA GLN A 36 15.09 8.80 6.18
C GLN A 36 15.94 7.56 5.84
N ARG A 37 15.41 6.74 4.93
CA ARG A 37 16.04 5.56 4.36
C ARG A 37 15.72 5.51 2.87
N THR A 38 16.74 5.30 2.05
CA THR A 38 16.55 5.00 0.62
C THR A 38 15.83 3.66 0.46
N THR A 39 14.75 3.65 -0.30
CA THR A 39 13.96 2.45 -0.64
C THR A 39 13.41 2.62 -2.06
N GLU A 40 13.25 1.51 -2.76
CA GLU A 40 12.75 1.47 -4.14
C GLU A 40 11.42 0.71 -4.25
N ASP A 41 10.92 0.22 -3.12
CA ASP A 41 9.75 -0.63 -2.95
C ASP A 41 8.80 -0.10 -1.87
N ILE A 42 7.59 -0.65 -1.86
CA ILE A 42 6.57 -0.44 -0.83
C ILE A 42 6.18 -1.80 -0.29
N ASP A 43 6.20 -1.90 1.03
CA ASP A 43 5.79 -3.10 1.73
C ASP A 43 4.41 -2.89 2.37
N LEU A 44 3.53 -3.87 2.17
CA LEU A 44 2.20 -3.90 2.76
C LEU A 44 2.01 -5.17 3.57
N TRP A 45 1.62 -5.01 4.83
CA TRP A 45 1.09 -6.12 5.61
C TRP A 45 -0.43 -6.12 5.52
N ILE A 46 -1.00 -7.14 4.89
CA ILE A 46 -2.45 -7.31 4.77
C ILE A 46 -3.00 -8.23 5.86
N GLU A 47 -4.25 -8.02 6.26
CA GLU A 47 -4.97 -8.98 7.10
C GLU A 47 -5.10 -10.32 6.35
N ASP A 48 -4.67 -11.42 6.99
CA ASP A 48 -4.63 -12.76 6.38
C ASP A 48 -5.98 -13.48 6.43
N THR A 49 -6.97 -12.90 5.75
CA THR A 49 -8.28 -13.51 5.56
C THR A 49 -8.54 -13.76 4.08
N LYS A 50 -9.31 -14.81 3.77
CA LYS A 50 -9.69 -15.13 2.39
C LYS A 50 -10.41 -13.95 1.72
N SER A 51 -11.34 -13.31 2.45
CA SER A 51 -12.08 -12.13 1.98
C SER A 51 -11.15 -10.97 1.66
N ASN A 52 -10.17 -10.65 2.52
CA ASN A 52 -9.26 -9.54 2.27
C ASN A 52 -8.28 -9.81 1.11
N LYS A 53 -7.88 -11.08 0.89
CA LYS A 53 -7.11 -11.48 -0.31
C LYS A 53 -7.93 -11.33 -1.60
N GLU A 54 -9.22 -11.62 -1.57
CA GLU A 54 -10.12 -11.39 -2.69
C GLU A 54 -10.29 -9.89 -2.97
N VAL A 55 -10.37 -9.07 -1.93
CA VAL A 55 -10.34 -7.60 -2.03
C VAL A 55 -9.05 -7.12 -2.67
N LEU A 56 -7.89 -7.62 -2.24
CA LEU A 56 -6.60 -7.28 -2.83
C LEU A 56 -6.56 -7.58 -4.34
N ARG A 57 -7.08 -8.75 -4.74
CA ARG A 57 -7.17 -9.09 -6.17
C ARG A 57 -8.00 -8.05 -6.93
N LYS A 58 -9.16 -7.65 -6.41
CA LYS A 58 -10.00 -6.63 -7.06
C LYS A 58 -9.28 -5.29 -7.21
N VAL A 59 -8.56 -4.85 -6.16
CA VAL A 59 -7.75 -3.62 -6.21
C VAL A 59 -6.76 -3.63 -7.37
N PHE A 60 -6.11 -4.77 -7.64
CA PHE A 60 -5.15 -4.89 -8.76
C PHE A 60 -5.79 -5.12 -10.14
N HIS A 61 -7.10 -5.36 -10.23
CA HIS A 61 -7.81 -5.50 -11.51
C HIS A 61 -8.44 -4.19 -12.00
N GLU A 62 -8.42 -3.13 -11.19
CA GLU A 62 -8.89 -1.79 -11.53
C GLU A 62 -7.78 -0.92 -12.11
#